data_AF-A0A961GZF7-F1
#
_entry.id   AF-A0A961GZF7-F1
#
_cell.length_a   1.000
_cell.length_b   1.000
_cell.length_c   1.000
_cell.angle_alpha   90.00
_cell.angle_beta   90.00
_cell.angle_gamma   90.00
#
_symmetry.space_group_name_H-M   'P 1'
#
loop_
_entity.id
_entity.type
_entity.pdbx_description
1 polymer ?
#
loop_
_entity_poly.entity_id
_entity_poly.type
_entity_poly.pdbx_seq_one_letter_code
_entity_poly.pdbx_strand_id
1 'polypeptide(L)'
;MEESLTNIGLQLSTFSKEEAEYSARGVLTELFPFIVEASRRMSTRAISRWLSEFHGVKLSAVSIAKALRNPERYWDDYLEMLEPFARRVEEATDVTVEDLLSNTDLFHAIDSDPENFFKGLTTPEQYHEDLGEMTHALSEVSKRWYCLEESTRTKASAALHRLVSDGGEESQPEES
;
A
#
# COMPACT_ATOMS: atom_id res chain seq x y z
N MET A 1 8.53 -29.47 -36.14
CA MET A 1 9.52 -28.40 -35.96
C MET A 1 9.88 -28.39 -34.49
N GLU A 2 11.13 -28.72 -34.15
CA GLU A 2 11.65 -28.51 -32.80
C GLU A 2 11.93 -27.01 -32.63
N GLU A 3 11.24 -26.36 -31.70
CA GLU A 3 11.61 -25.01 -31.28
C GLU A 3 12.93 -25.08 -30.52
N SER A 4 13.91 -24.27 -30.96
CA SER A 4 15.18 -24.11 -30.25
C SER A 4 14.92 -23.56 -28.85
N LEU A 5 15.60 -24.12 -27.83
CA LEU A 5 15.57 -23.62 -26.45
C LEU A 5 15.91 -22.12 -26.36
N THR A 6 16.73 -21.61 -27.27
CA THR A 6 17.05 -20.19 -27.38
C THR A 6 15.83 -19.37 -27.82
N ASN A 7 15.01 -19.89 -28.73
CA ASN A 7 13.78 -19.24 -29.17
C ASN A 7 12.75 -19.22 -28.02
N ILE A 8 12.58 -20.33 -27.30
CA ILE A 8 11.74 -20.40 -26.10
C ILE A 8 12.23 -19.41 -25.03
N GLY A 9 13.54 -19.31 -24.81
CA GLY A 9 14.12 -18.34 -23.87
C GLY A 9 13.89 -16.88 -24.27
N LEU A 10 13.98 -16.57 -25.56
CA LEU A 10 13.68 -15.24 -26.11
C LEU A 10 12.20 -14.90 -25.97
N GLN A 11 11.30 -15.82 -26.34
CA GLN A 11 9.86 -15.67 -26.15
C GLN A 11 9.52 -15.46 -24.68
N LEU A 12 10.11 -16.25 -23.77
CA LEU A 12 9.94 -16.07 -22.33
C LEU A 12 10.43 -14.69 -21.85
N SER A 13 11.59 -14.22 -22.33
CA SER A 13 12.11 -12.91 -21.94
C SER A 13 11.22 -11.77 -22.44
N THR A 14 10.76 -11.83 -23.68
CA THR A 14 9.82 -10.85 -24.24
C THR A 14 8.49 -10.87 -23.49
N PHE A 15 7.90 -12.04 -23.31
CA PHE A 15 6.66 -12.23 -22.56
C PHE A 15 6.79 -11.74 -21.10
N SER A 16 7.93 -12.01 -20.46
CA SER A 16 8.18 -11.54 -19.09
C SER A 16 8.24 -10.02 -18.97
N LYS A 17 8.63 -9.29 -20.00
CA LYS A 17 8.66 -7.81 -19.97
C LYS A 17 7.27 -7.22 -20.13
N GLU A 18 6.45 -7.83 -20.98
CA GLU A 18 5.09 -7.39 -21.27
C GLU A 18 4.11 -7.76 -20.12
N GLU A 19 4.30 -8.91 -19.46
CA GLU A 19 3.44 -9.37 -18.36
C GLU A 19 4.01 -9.05 -16.96
N ALA A 20 5.25 -8.58 -16.82
CA ALA A 20 5.82 -8.21 -15.51
C ALA A 20 5.20 -6.95 -14.91
N GLU A 21 4.62 -6.05 -15.71
CA GLU A 21 3.89 -4.88 -15.19
C GLU A 21 2.67 -5.28 -14.36
N TYR A 22 2.11 -6.49 -14.59
CA TYR A 22 1.11 -7.15 -13.75
C TYR A 22 1.64 -8.44 -13.11
N SER A 23 2.92 -8.44 -12.71
CA SER A 23 3.49 -9.62 -12.09
C SER A 23 2.66 -10.04 -10.87
N ALA A 24 2.47 -11.35 -10.71
CA ALA A 24 1.83 -11.93 -9.53
C ALA A 24 2.44 -11.43 -8.20
N ARG A 25 3.63 -10.84 -8.20
CA ARG A 25 4.25 -10.21 -7.03
C ARG A 25 3.62 -8.85 -6.70
N GLY A 26 3.42 -7.96 -7.68
CA GLY A 26 2.75 -6.66 -7.45
C GLY A 26 1.30 -6.85 -6.99
N VAL A 27 0.55 -7.70 -7.70
CA VAL A 27 -0.83 -8.04 -7.33
C VAL A 27 -0.91 -8.71 -5.96
N LEU A 28 0.05 -9.57 -5.61
CA LEU A 28 0.08 -10.20 -4.29
C LEU A 28 0.35 -9.19 -3.19
N THR A 29 1.23 -8.21 -3.40
CA THR A 29 1.48 -7.13 -2.45
C THR A 29 0.25 -6.25 -2.25
N GLU A 30 -0.38 -5.77 -3.33
CA GLU A 30 -1.58 -4.93 -3.25
C GLU A 30 -2.74 -5.64 -2.54
N LEU A 31 -2.92 -6.93 -2.81
CA LEU A 31 -3.98 -7.74 -2.19
C LEU A 31 -3.59 -8.28 -0.82
N PHE A 32 -2.34 -8.11 -0.38
CA PHE A 32 -1.83 -8.79 0.80
C PHE A 32 -2.66 -8.53 2.07
N PRO A 33 -3.05 -7.29 2.40
CA PRO A 33 -3.86 -7.04 3.60
C PRO A 33 -5.21 -7.78 3.56
N PHE A 34 -5.87 -7.79 2.40
CA PHE A 34 -7.13 -8.50 2.20
C PHE A 34 -6.96 -10.03 2.24
N ILE A 35 -5.82 -10.53 1.75
CA ILE A 35 -5.46 -11.95 1.87
C ILE A 35 -5.28 -12.33 3.35
N VAL A 36 -4.67 -11.47 4.16
CA VAL A 36 -4.55 -11.69 5.62
C VAL A 36 -5.93 -11.81 6.26
N GLU A 37 -6.87 -10.95 5.91
CA GLU A 37 -8.27 -11.01 6.41
C GLU A 37 -9.00 -12.26 5.96
N ALA A 38 -8.97 -12.54 4.66
CA ALA A 38 -9.61 -13.72 4.08
C ALA A 38 -9.05 -15.01 4.69
N SER A 39 -7.75 -15.07 4.99
CA SER A 39 -7.09 -16.25 5.57
C SER A 39 -7.63 -16.65 6.95
N ARG A 40 -8.30 -15.73 7.67
CA ARG A 40 -8.96 -16.03 8.95
C ARG A 40 -10.14 -17.00 8.77
N ARG A 41 -10.74 -17.05 7.58
CA ARG A 41 -11.98 -17.80 7.28
C ARG A 41 -11.87 -18.73 6.08
N MET A 42 -10.85 -18.54 5.24
CA MET A 42 -10.65 -19.28 4.00
C MET A 42 -9.25 -19.89 3.94
N SER A 43 -9.16 -21.13 3.42
CA SER A 43 -7.87 -21.73 3.10
C SER A 43 -7.21 -21.00 1.92
N THR A 44 -5.87 -21.06 1.81
CA THR A 44 -5.14 -20.45 0.68
C THR A 44 -5.57 -20.99 -0.69
N ARG A 45 -6.01 -22.26 -0.74
CA ARG A 45 -6.62 -22.86 -1.95
C ARG A 45 -7.96 -22.23 -2.29
N ALA A 46 -8.80 -21.97 -1.28
CA ALA A 46 -10.08 -21.31 -1.49
C ALA A 46 -9.91 -19.86 -1.95
N ILE A 47 -8.96 -19.12 -1.37
CA ILE A 47 -8.63 -17.74 -1.78
C ILE A 47 -8.11 -17.73 -3.23
N SER A 48 -7.12 -18.58 -3.54
CA SER A 48 -6.55 -18.73 -4.88
C SER A 48 -7.62 -19.05 -5.94
N ARG A 49 -8.51 -19.99 -5.62
CA ARG A 49 -9.63 -20.36 -6.50
C ARG A 49 -10.60 -19.19 -6.68
N TRP A 50 -10.99 -18.51 -5.61
CA TRP A 50 -11.92 -17.38 -5.68
C TRP A 50 -11.36 -16.23 -6.52
N LEU A 51 -10.10 -15.85 -6.32
CA LEU A 51 -9.40 -14.83 -7.11
C LEU A 51 -9.37 -15.20 -8.60
N SER A 52 -9.09 -16.46 -8.93
CA SER A 52 -9.01 -16.91 -10.32
C SER A 52 -10.39 -17.04 -10.98
N GLU A 53 -11.39 -17.60 -10.30
CA GLU A 53 -12.71 -17.90 -10.89
C GLU A 53 -13.60 -16.65 -11.03
N PHE A 54 -13.54 -15.73 -10.06
CA PHE A 54 -14.44 -14.57 -10.03
C PHE A 54 -13.77 -13.28 -10.52
N HIS A 55 -12.44 -13.18 -10.44
CA HIS A 55 -11.72 -11.93 -10.72
C HIS A 55 -10.61 -12.08 -11.77
N GLY A 56 -10.39 -13.28 -12.31
CA GLY A 56 -9.33 -13.54 -13.30
C GLY A 56 -7.90 -13.37 -12.76
N VAL A 57 -7.74 -13.21 -11.44
CA VAL A 57 -6.44 -13.00 -10.79
C VAL A 57 -5.77 -14.34 -10.51
N LYS A 58 -4.68 -14.60 -11.22
CA LYS A 58 -3.92 -15.87 -11.12
C LYS A 58 -2.87 -15.81 -10.00
N LEU A 59 -3.31 -15.98 -8.75
CA LEU A 59 -2.42 -16.16 -7.60
C LEU A 59 -2.46 -17.60 -7.11
N SER A 60 -1.29 -18.26 -7.07
CA SER A 60 -1.22 -19.66 -6.60
C SER A 60 -1.40 -19.76 -5.08
N ALA A 61 -2.08 -20.81 -4.63
CA ALA A 61 -2.24 -21.10 -3.19
C ALA A 61 -0.89 -21.25 -2.46
N VAL A 62 0.16 -21.69 -3.16
CA VAL A 62 1.52 -21.81 -2.61
C VAL A 62 2.15 -20.44 -2.40
N SER A 63 1.98 -19.51 -3.35
CA SER A 63 2.46 -18.12 -3.23
C SER A 63 1.78 -17.41 -2.06
N ILE A 64 0.44 -17.54 -1.95
CA ILE A 64 -0.34 -17.00 -0.83
C ILE A 64 0.16 -17.57 0.51
N ALA A 65 0.36 -18.89 0.58
CA ALA A 65 0.84 -19.53 1.81
C ALA A 65 2.26 -19.07 2.20
N LYS A 66 3.14 -18.83 1.22
CA LYS A 66 4.48 -18.29 1.46
C LYS A 66 4.43 -16.85 1.99
N ALA A 67 3.55 -16.02 1.43
CA ALA A 67 3.35 -14.65 1.87
C ALA A 67 2.82 -14.58 3.30
N LEU A 68 1.79 -15.37 3.61
CA LEU A 68 1.26 -15.44 4.98
C LEU A 68 2.29 -15.95 6.01
N ARG A 69 3.26 -16.78 5.58
CA ARG A 69 4.33 -17.28 6.46
C ARG A 69 5.44 -16.26 6.68
N ASN A 70 5.73 -15.43 5.68
CA ASN A 70 6.78 -14.40 5.75
C ASN A 70 6.15 -13.05 5.38
N PRO A 71 5.32 -12.48 6.27
CA PRO A 71 4.45 -11.34 5.93
C PRO A 71 5.20 -10.01 5.86
N GLU A 72 6.35 -9.91 6.55
CA GLU A 72 7.08 -8.65 6.78
C GLU A 72 7.29 -7.85 5.50
N ARG A 73 7.97 -8.45 4.52
CA ARG A 73 8.21 -7.82 3.22
C ARG A 73 6.92 -7.33 2.54
N TYR A 74 5.83 -8.10 2.62
CA TYR A 74 4.59 -7.70 1.94
C TYR A 74 3.89 -6.56 2.64
N TRP A 75 4.05 -6.44 3.95
CA TRP A 75 3.61 -5.25 4.68
C TRP A 75 4.48 -4.05 4.37
N ASP A 76 5.81 -4.22 4.31
CA ASP A 76 6.75 -3.16 3.94
C ASP A 76 6.43 -2.64 2.53
N ASP A 77 6.42 -3.53 1.52
CA ASP A 77 6.08 -3.20 0.13
C ASP A 77 4.68 -2.55 0.02
N TYR A 78 3.71 -2.96 0.86
CA TYR A 78 2.35 -2.37 0.87
C TYR A 78 2.31 -0.96 1.47
N LEU A 79 3.02 -0.75 2.57
CA LEU A 79 3.07 0.54 3.26
C LEU A 79 3.89 1.56 2.47
N GLU A 80 4.96 1.15 1.78
CA GLU A 80 5.69 2.00 0.82
C GLU A 80 4.76 2.53 -0.29
N MET A 81 3.77 1.75 -0.75
CA MET A 81 2.77 2.23 -1.71
C MET A 81 1.76 3.22 -1.11
N LEU A 82 1.55 3.16 0.21
CA LEU A 82 0.61 4.02 0.93
C LEU A 82 1.28 5.34 1.37
N GLU A 83 2.59 5.30 1.63
CA GLU A 83 3.37 6.40 2.19
C GLU A 83 3.18 7.73 1.43
N PRO A 84 3.23 7.81 0.09
CA PRO A 84 3.11 9.09 -0.60
C PRO A 84 1.80 9.82 -0.28
N PHE A 85 0.71 9.07 -0.09
CA PHE A 85 -0.58 9.65 0.29
C PHE A 85 -0.57 10.11 1.75
N ALA A 86 -0.01 9.30 2.66
CA ALA A 86 0.10 9.67 4.07
C ALA A 86 0.99 10.92 4.26
N ARG A 87 2.11 11.00 3.53
CA ARG A 87 3.02 12.16 3.53
C ARG A 87 2.33 13.42 3.00
N ARG A 88 1.51 13.32 1.95
CA ARG A 88 0.76 14.49 1.46
C ARG A 88 -0.21 15.04 2.50
N VAL A 89 -0.80 14.16 3.33
CA VAL A 89 -1.65 14.59 4.46
C VAL A 89 -0.80 15.21 5.57
N GLU A 90 0.36 14.62 5.88
CA GLU A 90 1.30 15.19 6.87
C GLU A 90 1.78 16.59 6.46
N GLU A 91 2.17 16.81 5.20
CA GLU A 91 2.59 18.12 4.68
C GLU A 91 1.50 19.20 4.77
N ALA A 92 0.24 18.79 4.58
CA ALA A 92 -0.90 19.69 4.56
C ALA A 92 -1.51 19.92 5.95
N THR A 93 -1.07 19.17 6.97
CA THR A 93 -1.58 19.21 8.34
C THR A 93 -0.42 19.29 9.34
N ASP A 94 -0.68 19.13 10.64
CA ASP A 94 0.37 18.90 11.66
C ASP A 94 0.33 17.44 12.17
N VAL A 95 -0.31 16.54 11.42
CA VAL A 95 -0.52 15.15 11.84
C VAL A 95 0.55 14.27 11.20
N THR A 96 1.32 13.59 12.03
CA THR A 96 2.40 12.72 11.54
C THR A 96 1.86 11.53 10.76
N VAL A 97 2.65 10.96 9.84
CA VAL A 97 2.29 9.70 9.15
C VAL A 97 1.98 8.59 10.15
N GLU A 98 2.74 8.49 11.24
CA GLU A 98 2.52 7.49 12.29
C GLU A 98 1.15 7.67 12.95
N ASP A 99 0.82 8.88 13.38
CA ASP A 99 -0.47 9.19 14.00
C ASP A 99 -1.62 8.98 13.01
N LEU A 100 -1.46 9.42 11.77
CA LEU A 100 -2.46 9.28 10.71
C LEU A 100 -2.80 7.81 10.44
N LEU A 101 -1.81 6.92 10.44
CA LEU A 101 -1.99 5.50 10.09
C LEU A 101 -2.30 4.61 11.30
N SER A 102 -1.98 5.03 12.52
CA SER A 102 -2.21 4.24 13.74
C SER A 102 -3.47 4.64 14.51
N ASN A 103 -3.92 5.91 14.40
CA ASN A 103 -5.03 6.44 15.16
C ASN A 103 -6.31 6.58 14.32
N THR A 104 -7.22 5.62 14.50
CA THR A 104 -8.49 5.56 13.74
C THR A 104 -9.41 6.73 14.04
N ASP A 105 -9.50 7.17 15.30
CA ASP A 105 -10.37 8.29 15.68
C ASP A 105 -9.84 9.60 15.10
N LEU A 106 -8.51 9.81 15.12
CA LEU A 106 -7.87 10.97 14.53
C LEU A 106 -8.07 10.99 13.01
N PHE A 107 -7.85 9.86 12.32
CA PHE A 107 -8.11 9.76 10.89
C PHE A 107 -9.55 10.16 10.54
N HIS A 108 -10.54 9.61 11.25
CA HIS A 108 -11.94 9.95 11.00
C HIS A 108 -12.29 11.40 11.31
N ALA A 109 -11.64 12.01 12.30
CA ALA A 109 -11.80 13.43 12.58
C ALA A 109 -11.30 14.31 11.41
N ILE A 110 -10.15 13.96 10.82
CA ILE A 110 -9.60 14.67 9.66
C ILE A 110 -10.45 14.42 8.41
N ASP A 111 -10.80 13.17 8.12
CA ASP A 111 -11.58 12.77 6.94
C ASP A 111 -12.98 13.41 6.92
N SER A 112 -13.57 13.65 8.10
CA SER A 112 -14.89 14.28 8.23
C SER A 112 -14.86 15.80 8.06
N ASP A 113 -13.74 16.46 8.37
CA ASP A 113 -13.59 17.91 8.33
C ASP A 113 -12.17 18.33 7.92
N PRO A 114 -11.76 18.06 6.66
CA PRO A 114 -10.39 18.30 6.22
C PRO A 114 -9.99 19.78 6.29
N GLU A 115 -10.92 20.71 6.04
CA GLU A 115 -10.65 22.15 6.09
C GLU A 115 -10.16 22.62 7.46
N ASN A 116 -10.68 22.04 8.54
CA ASN A 116 -10.29 22.42 9.90
C ASN A 116 -8.89 21.92 10.30
N PHE A 117 -8.37 20.90 9.62
CA PHE A 117 -7.02 20.37 9.85
C PHE A 117 -5.99 20.91 8.85
N PHE A 118 -6.45 21.51 7.75
CA PHE A 118 -5.58 22.07 6.72
C PHE A 118 -4.79 23.27 7.24
N LYS A 119 -3.46 23.17 7.12
CA LYS A 119 -2.50 24.19 7.57
C LYS A 119 -1.57 24.67 6.46
N GLY A 120 -1.88 24.34 5.20
CA GLY A 120 -1.10 24.77 4.05
C GLY A 120 -0.84 26.27 4.07
N LEU A 121 0.43 26.66 4.06
CA LEU A 121 0.86 28.05 3.95
C LEU A 121 0.79 28.49 2.48
N THR A 122 -0.43 28.67 1.99
CA THR A 122 -0.70 28.82 0.56
C THR A 122 -1.37 30.16 0.27
N THR A 123 -1.14 30.73 -0.92
CA THR A 123 -1.94 31.91 -1.33
C THR A 123 -3.41 31.52 -1.47
N PRO A 124 -4.37 32.47 -1.45
CA PRO A 124 -5.77 32.17 -1.68
C PRO A 124 -6.03 31.40 -2.99
N GLU A 125 -5.21 31.61 -4.02
CA GLU A 125 -5.32 30.85 -5.28
C GLU A 125 -4.86 29.38 -5.13
N GLN A 126 -3.86 29.11 -4.30
CA GLN A 126 -3.29 27.77 -4.09
C GLN A 126 -4.07 26.95 -3.05
N TYR A 127 -4.78 27.61 -2.14
CA TYR A 127 -5.57 26.98 -1.07
C TYR A 127 -6.48 25.86 -1.59
N HIS A 128 -7.24 26.11 -2.66
CA HIS A 128 -8.17 25.12 -3.19
C HIS A 128 -7.49 23.94 -3.86
N GLU A 129 -6.33 24.16 -4.47
CA GLU A 129 -5.52 23.10 -5.10
C GLU A 129 -4.92 22.20 -4.02
N ASP A 130 -4.23 22.78 -3.04
CA ASP A 130 -3.57 22.03 -1.96
C ASP A 130 -4.58 21.29 -1.06
N LEU A 131 -5.72 21.91 -0.74
CA LEU A 131 -6.80 21.23 -0.02
C LEU A 131 -7.39 20.08 -0.84
N GLY A 132 -7.51 20.26 -2.16
CA GLY A 132 -7.96 19.23 -3.08
C GLY A 132 -7.03 18.03 -3.12
N GLU A 133 -5.72 18.27 -3.17
CA GLU A 133 -4.69 17.23 -3.11
C GLU A 133 -4.68 16.49 -1.78
N MET A 134 -4.76 17.21 -0.66
CA MET A 134 -4.88 16.60 0.68
C MET A 134 -6.13 15.71 0.77
N THR A 135 -7.27 16.21 0.29
CA THR A 135 -8.53 15.46 0.30
C THR A 135 -8.46 14.21 -0.58
N HIS A 136 -7.78 14.29 -1.73
CA HIS A 136 -7.51 13.13 -2.57
C HIS A 136 -6.64 12.10 -1.84
N ALA A 137 -5.57 12.56 -1.17
CA ALA A 137 -4.68 11.69 -0.41
C ALA A 137 -5.41 11.00 0.76
N LEU A 138 -6.24 11.73 1.52
CA LEU A 138 -7.11 11.15 2.56
C LEU A 138 -8.04 10.08 1.98
N SER A 139 -8.62 10.32 0.81
CA SER A 139 -9.48 9.33 0.13
C SER A 139 -8.72 8.04 -0.21
N GLU A 140 -7.47 8.14 -0.66
CA GLU A 140 -6.64 6.96 -0.94
C GLU A 140 -6.23 6.23 0.35
N VAL A 141 -5.88 6.95 1.41
CA VAL A 141 -5.63 6.36 2.74
C VAL A 141 -6.88 5.65 3.27
N SER A 142 -8.07 6.26 3.10
CA SER A 142 -9.36 5.66 3.46
C SER A 142 -9.60 4.34 2.75
N LYS A 143 -9.52 4.35 1.41
CA LYS A 143 -9.82 3.19 0.55
C LYS A 143 -8.83 2.05 0.70
N ARG A 144 -7.58 2.33 1.03
CA ARG A 144 -6.49 1.34 1.08
C ARG A 144 -6.27 0.85 2.51
N TRP A 145 -6.21 1.75 3.47
CA TRP A 145 -5.83 1.45 4.84
C TRP A 145 -7.03 1.33 5.79
N TYR A 146 -7.92 2.32 5.77
CA TYR A 146 -9.04 2.36 6.72
C TYR A 146 -10.23 1.46 6.36
N CYS A 147 -10.23 0.91 5.15
CA CYS A 147 -11.15 -0.16 4.75
C CYS A 147 -10.85 -1.51 5.42
N LEU A 148 -9.64 -1.70 5.95
CA LEU A 148 -9.21 -2.92 6.62
C LEU A 148 -9.76 -2.99 8.05
N GLU A 149 -9.99 -4.20 8.56
CA GLU A 149 -10.26 -4.43 9.97
C GLU A 149 -9.08 -3.91 10.83
N GLU A 150 -9.37 -3.29 11.98
CA GLU A 150 -8.35 -2.78 12.89
C GLU A 150 -7.32 -3.86 13.26
N SER A 151 -7.78 -5.09 13.52
CA SER A 151 -6.90 -6.22 13.82
C SER A 151 -5.92 -6.59 12.69
N THR A 152 -6.22 -6.18 11.46
CA THR A 152 -5.34 -6.33 10.29
C THR A 152 -4.29 -5.23 10.28
N ARG A 153 -4.70 -3.96 10.50
CA ARG A 153 -3.78 -2.83 10.64
C ARG A 153 -2.79 -3.05 11.80
N THR A 154 -3.25 -3.56 12.94
CA THR A 154 -2.37 -3.87 14.09
C THR A 154 -1.27 -4.88 13.74
N LYS A 155 -1.51 -5.81 12.80
CA LYS A 155 -0.47 -6.78 12.39
C LYS A 155 0.64 -6.15 11.56
N ALA A 156 0.40 -4.99 10.98
CA ALA A 156 1.39 -4.24 10.23
C ALA A 156 2.16 -3.24 11.10
N SER A 157 1.89 -3.14 12.40
CA SER A 157 2.51 -2.12 13.27
C SER A 157 4.03 -2.11 13.23
N ALA A 158 4.66 -3.29 13.19
CA ALA A 158 6.11 -3.41 13.06
C ALA A 158 6.64 -2.87 11.72
N ALA A 159 5.88 -3.03 10.64
CA ALA A 159 6.22 -2.47 9.33
C ALA A 159 5.98 -0.95 9.31
N LEU A 160 4.92 -0.47 9.95
CA LEU A 160 4.66 0.96 10.12
C LEU A 160 5.80 1.65 10.87
N HIS A 161 6.29 1.07 11.96
CA HIS A 161 7.45 1.61 12.67
C HIS A 161 8.71 1.67 11.80
N ARG A 162 8.94 0.69 10.92
CA ARG A 162 10.07 0.72 9.97
C ARG A 162 9.90 1.85 8.96
N LEU A 163 8.73 1.96 8.33
CA LEU A 163 8.41 3.03 7.38
C LEU A 163 8.71 4.42 7.96
N VAL A 164 8.25 4.67 9.19
CA VAL A 164 8.43 5.96 9.87
C VAL A 164 9.89 6.20 10.27
N SER A 165 10.62 5.14 10.64
CA SER A 165 12.04 5.24 11.02
C SER A 165 12.94 5.51 9.82
N ASP A 166 12.69 4.86 8.68
CA ASP A 166 13.49 5.00 7.47
C ASP A 166 13.25 6.36 6.78
N GLY A 167 12.04 6.92 6.92
CA GLY A 167 11.71 8.28 6.45
C GLY A 167 12.26 9.42 7.33
N GLY A 168 13.05 9.12 8.37
CA GLY A 168 13.60 10.09 9.33
C GLY A 168 15.06 10.50 9.08
N GLU A 169 15.75 9.96 8.08
CA GLU A 169 17.20 10.21 7.86
C GLU A 169 17.53 11.38 6.90
N GLU A 170 16.56 12.14 6.38
CA GLU A 170 16.85 13.39 5.66
C GLU A 170 16.47 14.63 6.48
N SER A 171 17.32 15.01 7.44
CA SER A 171 17.67 16.43 7.70
C SER A 171 18.71 16.63 8.82
N GLN A 172 19.87 17.11 8.37
CA GLN A 172 20.90 17.93 9.06
C GLN A 172 21.92 17.24 9.98
N PRO A 173 23.19 17.74 10.07
CA PRO A 173 23.60 19.13 9.79
C PRO A 173 24.90 19.30 8.96
N GLU A 174 25.05 20.44 8.29
CA GLU A 174 26.35 21.12 8.27
C GLU A 174 26.14 22.62 8.53
N GLU A 175 26.32 22.98 9.81
CA GLU A 175 26.89 24.26 10.17
C GLU A 175 28.29 24.38 9.54
N SER A 176 28.55 25.48 8.84
CA SER A 176 29.86 26.16 8.79
C SER A 176 29.72 27.57 8.22
#